data_AF-A0A8H3V5R8-F1
#
_entry.id   AF-A0A8H3V5R8-F1
#
_cell.length_a   1.000
_cell.length_b   1.000
_cell.length_c   1.000
_cell.angle_alpha   90.00
_cell.angle_beta   90.00
_cell.angle_gamma   90.00
#
_symmetry.space_group_name_H-M   'P 1'
#
loop_
_entity.id
_entity.type
_entity.pdbx_description
1 polymer ?
#
loop_
_entity_poly.entity_id
_entity_poly.type
_entity_poly.pdbx_seq_one_letter_code
_entity_poly.pdbx_strand_id
1 'polypeptide(L)'
;MALISAFNIIKASVVFHLTLAYFFLTAPQKIVGQNAVLVLGDSMQMPHVADFDKATPVTAFVAVVLSILALSDFTAVSITEPLAVEYWSSITPLRLAFLFPFTAYIYLFKAGGYANNTGVYYKTRSADLLMNSFTFTFAFLELMMWFWVFITLKDQRREIAVKVLKEQSKAQGRIPGPLTSYASPMSRQDIQETSSTVLNSTMLPFFLVALSALVFGPDSALARNNAAFSAQMYQSGAVMEKIMSTKMVDLYHFRSHESLGSKQGQGSSSWGWTSPEGREFVALGQADGAAFVEINKKGKMLYLGRLPQYSTPGIWREIRGYKDYMIIGSESPKHNIQIFDMKKLLELDEENPVTFSNEKDLTGLFKGLPDGRTHNVVVNEGSGFVYAVGAVPRTDVCKSGLIAIDMADPSKPTSPGCASEGGYVHDAQCIMYKGPDAKYQNREICYGFNENMMVIYDMTDKKAPTIISSSKYDGSVYCHQGWVLDPNNQEYLLMDDEYDEYSRYGLAKDGHPVTYIWNIMSLEKPFLTGHFKSPVRSIDHNQYIHNGLTFQSNYGSGLRVLNISSIPRDPTGKGVKEVGYFDIYPEDDQMTEGGSTKFVGSWSSYAGFKSGYIYVNSIERGGFVVKLRGR
;
A
#
# COMPACT_ATOMS: atom_id res chain seq x y z
N MET A 1 18.36 -15.95 -29.00
CA MET A 1 19.03 -14.82 -29.67
C MET A 1 18.61 -13.56 -28.93
N ALA A 2 19.54 -12.81 -28.34
CA ALA A 2 19.22 -11.51 -27.76
C ALA A 2 18.65 -10.61 -28.88
N LEU A 3 17.45 -10.06 -28.68
CA LEU A 3 16.76 -9.24 -29.69
C LEU A 3 17.52 -7.95 -30.04
N ILE A 4 18.49 -7.54 -29.21
CA ILE A 4 19.26 -6.30 -29.36
C ILE A 4 20.74 -6.59 -29.11
N SER A 5 21.61 -6.14 -30.02
CA SER A 5 23.07 -6.24 -29.91
C SER A 5 23.63 -5.30 -28.84
N ALA A 6 24.66 -5.73 -28.10
CA ALA A 6 25.36 -4.88 -27.12
C ALA A 6 25.85 -3.56 -27.72
N PHE A 7 26.33 -3.59 -28.97
CA PHE A 7 26.79 -2.41 -29.68
C PHE A 7 25.65 -1.42 -30.00
N ASN A 8 24.43 -1.91 -30.19
CA ASN A 8 23.27 -1.03 -30.41
C ASN A 8 22.84 -0.37 -29.09
N ILE A 9 22.98 -1.06 -27.97
CA ILE A 9 22.73 -0.49 -26.63
C ILE A 9 23.77 0.61 -26.34
N ILE A 10 25.05 0.36 -26.64
CA ILE A 10 26.12 1.37 -26.47
C ILE A 10 25.87 2.59 -27.38
N LYS A 11 25.44 2.40 -28.63
CA LYS A 11 25.07 3.51 -29.52
C LYS A 11 23.86 4.30 -28.99
N ALA A 12 22.87 3.63 -28.41
CA ALA A 12 21.75 4.30 -27.76
C ALA A 12 22.22 5.12 -26.54
N SER A 13 23.18 4.59 -25.76
CA SER A 13 23.83 5.32 -24.67
C SER A 13 24.51 6.60 -25.16
N VAL A 14 25.25 6.54 -26.26
CA VAL A 14 25.92 7.71 -26.86
C VAL A 14 24.91 8.80 -27.20
N VAL A 15 23.80 8.43 -27.86
CA VAL A 15 22.73 9.38 -28.21
C VAL A 15 22.09 9.95 -26.95
N PHE A 16 21.86 9.13 -25.94
CA PHE A 16 21.32 9.55 -24.64
C PHE A 16 22.22 10.59 -23.97
N HIS A 17 23.52 10.33 -23.86
CA HIS A 17 24.50 11.25 -23.28
C HIS A 17 24.59 12.58 -24.04
N LEU A 18 24.60 12.55 -25.38
CA LEU A 18 24.60 13.77 -26.20
C LEU A 18 23.31 14.58 -26.04
N THR A 19 22.17 13.90 -25.95
CA THR A 19 20.86 14.54 -25.73
C THR A 19 20.81 15.21 -24.36
N LEU A 20 21.33 14.52 -23.34
CA LEU A 20 21.40 15.05 -21.98
C LEU A 20 22.34 16.28 -21.92
N ALA A 21 23.51 16.20 -22.57
CA ALA A 21 24.44 17.31 -22.69
C ALA A 21 23.79 18.54 -23.36
N TYR A 22 23.03 18.33 -24.44
CA TYR A 22 22.27 19.40 -25.09
C TYR A 22 21.26 20.07 -24.14
N PHE A 23 20.48 19.29 -23.39
CA PHE A 23 19.50 19.86 -22.46
C PHE A 23 20.15 20.53 -21.24
N PHE A 24 21.31 20.07 -20.79
CA PHE A 24 22.08 20.76 -19.73
C PHE A 24 22.59 22.15 -20.15
N LEU A 25 22.73 22.39 -21.46
CA LEU A 25 23.13 23.70 -22.01
C LEU A 25 21.92 24.58 -22.36
N THR A 26 20.81 23.98 -22.78
CA THR A 26 19.68 24.72 -23.36
C THR A 26 18.47 24.84 -22.45
N ALA A 27 18.15 23.80 -21.68
CA ALA A 27 16.98 23.78 -20.80
C ALA A 27 17.12 22.72 -19.68
N PRO A 28 17.95 22.96 -18.65
CA PRO A 28 18.19 21.98 -17.58
C PRO A 28 16.91 21.61 -16.82
N GLN A 29 15.95 22.53 -16.68
CA GLN A 29 14.64 22.23 -16.07
C GLN A 29 13.91 21.06 -16.73
N LYS A 30 14.05 20.89 -18.05
CA LYS A 30 13.40 19.77 -18.76
C LYS A 30 13.94 18.41 -18.34
N ILE A 31 15.14 18.36 -17.77
CA ILE A 31 15.77 17.11 -17.30
C ILE A 31 15.19 16.71 -15.95
N VAL A 32 15.15 17.64 -14.99
CA VAL A 32 14.65 17.37 -13.64
C VAL A 32 13.13 17.18 -13.60
N GLY A 33 12.40 17.79 -14.53
CA GLY A 33 10.96 17.60 -14.71
C GLY A 33 10.56 16.33 -15.47
N GLN A 34 11.50 15.44 -15.83
CA GLN A 34 11.15 14.16 -16.44
C GLN A 34 10.46 13.25 -15.43
N ASN A 35 9.38 12.58 -15.87
CA ASN A 35 8.64 11.63 -15.02
C ASN A 35 9.55 10.56 -14.41
N ALA A 36 10.58 10.09 -15.12
CA ALA A 36 11.53 9.12 -14.59
C ALA A 36 12.31 9.66 -13.37
N VAL A 37 12.68 10.94 -13.38
CA VAL A 37 13.41 11.60 -12.28
C VAL A 37 12.47 11.86 -11.10
N LEU A 38 11.23 12.26 -11.37
CA LEU A 38 10.23 12.51 -10.33
C LEU A 38 9.80 11.20 -9.65
N VAL A 39 9.37 10.20 -10.42
CA VAL A 39 8.88 8.91 -9.91
C VAL A 39 9.97 8.17 -9.14
N LEU A 40 11.19 8.06 -9.68
CA LEU A 40 12.29 7.42 -8.94
C LEU A 40 12.72 8.27 -7.74
N GLY A 41 12.64 9.60 -7.85
CA GLY A 41 12.87 10.52 -6.75
C GLY A 41 11.92 10.25 -5.59
N ASP A 42 10.62 10.26 -5.84
CA ASP A 42 9.58 10.03 -4.83
C ASP A 42 9.63 8.61 -4.27
N SER A 43 9.76 7.61 -5.16
CA SER A 43 9.84 6.19 -4.76
C SER A 43 11.02 5.92 -3.85
N MET A 44 12.14 6.58 -4.11
CA MET A 44 13.37 6.43 -3.34
C MET A 44 13.52 7.53 -2.29
N GLN A 45 12.49 8.34 -2.05
CA GLN A 45 12.46 9.49 -1.13
C GLN A 45 13.74 10.35 -1.22
N MET A 46 14.14 10.67 -2.46
CA MET A 46 15.31 11.50 -2.76
C MET A 46 14.86 12.96 -2.94
N PRO A 47 15.59 13.94 -2.37
CA PRO A 47 15.21 15.34 -2.53
C PRO A 47 15.28 15.76 -4.02
N HIS A 48 14.30 16.56 -4.44
CA HIS A 48 14.29 17.14 -5.78
C HIS A 48 15.24 18.33 -5.90
N VAL A 49 15.82 18.46 -7.09
CA VAL A 49 16.75 19.55 -7.38
C VAL A 49 15.96 20.80 -7.78
N ALA A 50 16.00 21.83 -6.94
CA ALA A 50 15.31 23.10 -7.20
C ALA A 50 16.10 24.04 -8.14
N ASP A 51 17.42 23.91 -8.21
CA ASP A 51 18.31 24.93 -8.80
C ASP A 51 18.59 24.79 -10.31
N PHE A 52 17.67 24.20 -11.10
CA PHE A 52 17.87 23.90 -12.52
C PHE A 52 17.21 24.90 -13.49
N ASP A 53 16.77 26.07 -13.00
CA ASP A 53 15.99 27.06 -13.76
C ASP A 53 16.69 27.59 -15.01
N LYS A 54 18.02 27.60 -15.02
CA LYS A 54 18.84 28.07 -16.14
C LYS A 54 20.17 27.31 -16.21
N ALA A 55 20.81 27.35 -17.37
CA ALA A 55 22.17 26.82 -17.50
C ALA A 55 23.13 27.59 -16.59
N THR A 56 23.95 26.86 -15.84
CA THR A 56 24.98 27.38 -14.94
C THR A 56 26.35 26.88 -15.39
N PRO A 57 27.47 27.46 -14.89
CA PRO A 57 28.80 26.91 -15.16
C PRO A 57 28.92 25.42 -14.79
N VAL A 58 28.18 24.96 -13.76
CA VAL A 58 28.16 23.56 -13.34
C VAL A 58 27.44 22.68 -14.36
N THR A 59 26.25 23.07 -14.82
CA THR A 59 25.52 22.28 -15.84
C THR A 59 26.26 22.28 -17.18
N ALA A 60 26.91 23.40 -17.54
CA ALA A 60 27.76 23.48 -18.72
C ALA A 60 28.98 22.56 -18.62
N PHE A 61 29.63 22.51 -17.46
CA PHE A 61 30.74 21.58 -17.22
C PHE A 61 30.28 20.10 -17.33
N VAL A 62 29.14 19.76 -16.75
CA VAL A 62 28.55 18.41 -16.87
C VAL A 62 28.24 18.08 -18.33
N ALA A 63 27.69 19.01 -19.11
CA ALA A 63 27.44 18.81 -20.54
C ALA A 63 28.72 18.52 -21.32
N VAL A 64 29.83 19.19 -21.01
CA VAL A 64 31.14 18.92 -21.61
C VAL A 64 31.62 17.51 -21.26
N VAL A 65 31.53 17.12 -19.99
CA VAL A 65 31.93 15.77 -19.54
C VAL A 65 31.11 14.69 -20.25
N LEU A 66 29.78 14.83 -20.31
CA LEU A 66 28.90 13.88 -21.00
C LEU A 66 29.19 13.82 -22.51
N SER A 67 29.52 14.95 -23.13
CA SER A 67 29.89 15.00 -24.55
C SER A 67 31.21 14.25 -24.81
N ILE A 68 32.20 14.41 -23.94
CA ILE A 68 33.49 13.70 -24.03
C ILE A 68 33.27 12.19 -23.85
N LEU A 69 32.46 11.78 -22.87
CA LEU A 69 32.11 10.38 -22.64
C LEU A 69 31.39 9.78 -23.86
N ALA A 70 30.41 10.49 -24.41
CA ALA A 70 29.69 10.04 -25.60
C ALA A 70 30.60 9.90 -26.83
N LEU A 71 31.51 10.86 -27.06
CA LEU A 71 32.48 10.79 -28.15
C LEU A 71 33.48 9.63 -27.95
N SER A 72 33.95 9.42 -26.73
CA SER A 72 34.79 8.27 -26.39
C SER A 72 34.07 6.96 -26.70
N ASP A 73 32.81 6.82 -26.28
CA ASP A 73 32.05 5.58 -26.48
C ASP A 73 31.71 5.37 -27.96
N PHE A 74 31.42 6.45 -28.69
CA PHE A 74 31.18 6.41 -30.13
C PHE A 74 32.41 5.95 -30.93
N THR A 75 33.60 6.44 -30.55
CA THR A 75 34.84 6.00 -31.22
C THR A 75 35.15 4.54 -30.90
N ALA A 76 34.99 4.12 -29.64
CA ALA A 76 35.23 2.74 -29.21
C ALA A 76 34.24 1.73 -29.81
N VAL A 77 32.98 2.11 -30.05
CA VAL A 77 31.98 1.25 -30.70
C VAL A 77 32.20 1.12 -32.22
N SER A 78 33.01 2.01 -32.81
CA SER A 78 33.31 2.05 -34.25
C SER A 78 34.55 1.23 -34.65
N ILE A 79 35.20 0.57 -33.68
CA ILE A 79 36.32 -0.34 -33.89
C ILE A 79 35.82 -1.66 -34.51
N THR A 80 36.69 -2.40 -35.21
CA THR A 80 36.38 -3.72 -35.79
C THR A 80 35.89 -4.72 -34.73
N GLU A 81 34.89 -5.54 -35.09
CA GLU A 81 34.12 -6.38 -34.15
C GLU A 81 34.96 -7.24 -33.18
N PRO A 82 36.06 -7.91 -33.57
CA PRO A 82 36.81 -8.74 -32.63
C PRO A 82 37.47 -7.93 -31.52
N LEU A 83 38.06 -6.78 -31.88
CA LEU A 83 38.76 -5.90 -30.95
C LEU A 83 37.78 -5.10 -30.09
N ALA A 84 36.62 -4.73 -30.66
CA ALA A 84 35.56 -4.05 -29.93
C ALA A 84 34.97 -4.93 -28.82
N VAL A 85 34.69 -6.22 -29.09
CA VAL A 85 34.17 -7.15 -28.07
C VAL A 85 35.16 -7.30 -26.90
N GLU A 86 36.46 -7.41 -27.17
CA GLU A 86 37.49 -7.55 -26.13
C GLU A 86 37.63 -6.27 -25.29
N TYR A 87 37.65 -5.11 -25.95
CA TYR A 87 37.67 -3.80 -25.29
C TYR A 87 36.46 -3.63 -24.36
N TRP A 88 35.24 -3.80 -24.88
CA TRP A 88 34.02 -3.59 -24.09
C TRP A 88 33.82 -4.65 -23.01
N SER A 89 34.34 -5.88 -23.21
CA SER A 89 34.34 -6.92 -22.18
C SER A 89 35.22 -6.55 -20.97
N SER A 90 36.24 -5.72 -21.17
CA SER A 90 37.15 -5.27 -20.11
C SER A 90 36.66 -3.97 -19.46
N ILE A 91 36.09 -3.05 -20.25
CA ILE A 91 35.63 -1.74 -19.77
C ILE A 91 34.28 -1.83 -19.05
N THR A 92 33.36 -2.69 -19.49
CA THR A 92 32.02 -2.78 -18.89
C THR A 92 32.05 -3.18 -17.40
N PRO A 93 32.82 -4.22 -16.97
CA PRO A 93 32.97 -4.54 -15.55
C PRO A 93 33.56 -3.41 -14.73
N LEU A 94 34.51 -2.65 -15.30
CA LEU A 94 35.11 -1.50 -14.62
C LEU A 94 34.08 -0.39 -14.37
N ARG A 95 33.21 -0.11 -15.35
CA ARG A 95 32.11 0.86 -15.19
C ARG A 95 31.11 0.40 -14.14
N LEU A 96 30.74 -0.88 -14.14
CA LEU A 96 29.85 -1.45 -13.12
C LEU A 96 30.46 -1.40 -11.72
N ALA A 97 31.77 -1.67 -11.59
CA ALA A 97 32.49 -1.59 -10.32
C ALA A 97 32.52 -0.17 -9.73
N PHE A 98 32.38 0.87 -10.56
CA PHE A 98 32.22 2.25 -10.12
C PHE A 98 30.74 2.62 -9.87
N LEU A 99 29.86 2.31 -10.82
CA LEU A 99 28.44 2.71 -10.77
C LEU A 99 27.69 2.03 -9.63
N PHE A 100 28.03 0.78 -9.29
CA PHE A 100 27.32 0.04 -8.24
C PHE A 100 27.57 0.64 -6.85
N PRO A 101 28.82 0.85 -6.38
CA PRO A 101 29.07 1.55 -5.12
C PRO A 101 28.60 3.00 -5.14
N PHE A 102 28.69 3.69 -6.29
CA PHE A 102 28.24 5.08 -6.40
C PHE A 102 26.72 5.23 -6.23
N THR A 103 25.94 4.38 -6.92
CA THR A 103 24.47 4.37 -6.79
C THR A 103 24.04 3.94 -5.38
N ALA A 104 24.71 2.93 -4.81
CA ALA A 104 24.47 2.50 -3.44
C ALA A 104 24.80 3.59 -2.42
N TYR A 105 25.89 4.33 -2.62
CA TYR A 105 26.29 5.45 -1.75
C TYR A 105 25.23 6.55 -1.73
N ILE A 106 24.72 6.96 -2.90
CA ILE A 106 23.67 7.98 -3.00
C ILE A 106 22.42 7.53 -2.22
N TYR A 107 22.03 6.26 -2.36
CA TYR A 107 20.83 5.73 -1.69
C TYR A 107 21.00 5.58 -0.17
N LEU A 108 22.13 5.04 0.28
CA LEU A 108 22.35 4.73 1.70
C LEU A 108 22.57 5.97 2.56
N PHE A 109 23.21 7.00 1.98
CA PHE A 109 23.64 8.18 2.72
C PHE A 109 22.75 9.42 2.50
N LYS A 110 21.68 9.31 1.69
CA LYS A 110 20.66 10.37 1.56
C LYS A 110 20.15 10.84 2.92
N ALA A 111 19.56 12.03 2.97
CA ALA A 111 18.88 12.50 4.18
C ALA A 111 17.77 11.51 4.58
N GLY A 112 17.82 10.99 5.81
CA GLY A 112 16.91 9.92 6.27
C GLY A 112 17.24 8.51 5.77
N GLY A 113 18.38 8.32 5.09
CA GLY A 113 18.88 7.01 4.65
C GLY A 113 19.47 6.18 5.81
N TYR A 114 19.54 4.87 5.60
CA TYR A 114 19.96 3.88 6.62
C TYR A 114 21.33 4.17 7.26
N ALA A 115 22.24 4.81 6.51
CA ALA A 115 23.58 5.14 6.97
C ALA A 115 23.75 6.60 7.43
N ASN A 116 22.68 7.41 7.46
CA ASN A 116 22.72 8.82 7.82
C ASN A 116 21.68 9.12 8.92
N ASN A 117 22.12 9.13 10.19
CA ASN A 117 21.28 9.46 11.34
C ASN A 117 20.98 10.97 11.40
N THR A 118 19.71 11.34 11.32
CA THR A 118 19.26 12.72 11.49
C THR A 118 19.17 13.11 12.97
N GLY A 119 20.16 13.86 13.46
CA GLY A 119 20.07 14.65 14.68
C GLY A 119 19.83 16.14 14.36
N VAL A 120 19.34 16.90 15.35
CA VAL A 120 18.93 18.34 15.26
C VAL A 120 20.08 19.31 14.87
N TYR A 121 21.29 18.81 14.62
CA TYR A 121 22.44 19.57 14.15
C TYR A 121 23.02 19.01 12.84
N TYR A 122 22.19 18.81 11.82
CA TYR A 122 22.69 18.43 10.49
C TYR A 122 23.33 19.64 9.80
N LYS A 123 24.65 19.58 9.59
CA LYS A 123 25.41 20.59 8.82
C LYS A 123 25.61 20.02 7.42
N THR A 124 25.07 20.70 6.41
CA THR A 124 25.17 20.30 4.99
C THR A 124 26.62 20.07 4.60
N ARG A 125 26.94 18.85 4.15
CA ARG A 125 28.27 18.49 3.62
C ARG A 125 28.26 18.67 2.11
N SER A 126 29.43 18.93 1.52
CA SER A 126 29.59 19.07 0.06
C SER A 126 29.12 17.82 -0.71
N ALA A 127 29.19 16.65 -0.09
CA ALA A 127 28.72 15.38 -0.65
C ALA A 127 27.19 15.28 -0.77
N ASP A 128 26.44 16.06 0.02
CA ASP A 128 24.97 16.06 0.02
C ASP A 128 24.41 16.63 -1.29
N LEU A 129 25.21 17.44 -2.00
CA LEU A 129 24.87 17.98 -3.33
C LEU A 129 24.67 16.86 -4.37
N LEU A 130 25.30 15.70 -4.17
CA LEU A 130 25.15 14.53 -5.05
C LEU A 130 23.94 13.68 -4.67
N MET A 131 23.37 13.86 -3.47
CA MET A 131 22.31 13.03 -2.91
C MET A 131 20.93 13.57 -3.29
N ASN A 132 20.64 13.61 -4.58
CA ASN A 132 19.39 14.12 -5.11
C ASN A 132 18.75 13.17 -6.13
N SER A 133 17.46 13.36 -6.40
CA SER A 133 16.66 12.51 -7.30
C SER A 133 17.23 12.42 -8.72
N PHE A 134 17.79 13.51 -9.25
CA PHE A 134 18.41 13.51 -10.57
C PHE A 134 19.67 12.64 -10.61
N THR A 135 20.63 12.88 -9.72
CA THR A 135 21.91 12.15 -9.67
C THR A 135 21.66 10.66 -9.45
N PHE A 136 20.71 10.31 -8.58
CA PHE A 136 20.31 8.92 -8.34
C PHE A 136 19.71 8.29 -9.60
N THR A 137 18.75 8.96 -10.24
CA THR A 137 18.08 8.47 -11.45
C THR A 137 19.08 8.25 -12.58
N PHE A 138 20.00 9.19 -12.80
CA PHE A 138 21.05 9.05 -13.80
C PHE A 138 21.96 7.85 -13.50
N ALA A 139 22.47 7.74 -12.25
CA ALA A 139 23.35 6.65 -11.86
C ALA A 139 22.67 5.28 -11.98
N PHE A 140 21.39 5.19 -11.61
CA PHE A 140 20.60 3.98 -11.70
C PHE A 140 20.34 3.56 -13.15
N LEU A 141 19.96 4.50 -14.02
CA LEU A 141 19.75 4.21 -15.45
C LEU A 141 21.05 3.78 -16.15
N GLU A 142 22.17 4.45 -15.85
CA GLU A 142 23.49 4.03 -16.33
C GLU A 142 23.84 2.63 -15.83
N LEU A 143 23.65 2.34 -14.54
CA LEU A 143 23.92 1.02 -13.97
C LEU A 143 23.11 -0.08 -14.69
N MET A 144 21.80 0.12 -14.89
CA MET A 144 20.94 -0.84 -15.58
C MET A 144 21.38 -1.05 -17.03
N MET A 145 21.71 0.03 -17.74
CA MET A 145 22.16 -0.03 -19.13
C MET A 145 23.48 -0.80 -19.26
N TRP A 146 24.48 -0.49 -18.44
CA TRP A 146 25.77 -1.19 -18.47
C TRP A 146 25.65 -2.65 -18.00
N PHE A 147 24.73 -2.93 -17.08
CA PHE A 147 24.45 -4.31 -16.68
C PHE A 147 23.85 -5.11 -17.84
N TRP A 148 22.97 -4.50 -18.62
CA TRP A 148 22.42 -5.12 -19.82
C TRP A 148 23.49 -5.32 -20.92
N VAL A 149 24.36 -4.33 -21.14
CA VAL A 149 25.52 -4.46 -22.03
C VAL A 149 26.42 -5.62 -21.58
N PHE A 150 26.69 -5.74 -20.28
CA PHE A 150 27.51 -6.81 -19.72
C PHE A 150 26.95 -8.21 -20.01
N ILE A 151 25.66 -8.42 -19.75
CA ILE A 151 24.99 -9.70 -20.03
C ILE A 151 25.04 -10.01 -21.53
N THR A 152 24.72 -9.01 -22.36
CA THR A 152 24.67 -9.18 -23.82
C THR A 152 26.05 -9.47 -24.41
N LEU A 153 27.11 -8.79 -23.95
CA LEU A 153 28.49 -9.05 -24.36
C LEU A 153 28.96 -10.45 -23.94
N LYS A 154 28.58 -10.91 -22.74
CA LYS A 154 28.92 -12.25 -22.25
C LYS A 154 28.33 -13.34 -23.15
N ASP A 155 27.10 -13.15 -23.63
CA ASP A 155 26.44 -14.07 -24.55
C ASP A 155 27.05 -14.00 -25.96
N GLN A 156 27.31 -12.80 -26.49
CA GLN A 156 27.97 -12.62 -27.80
C GLN A 156 29.38 -13.21 -27.83
N ARG A 157 30.16 -13.10 -26.74
CA ARG A 157 31.50 -13.70 -26.62
C ARG A 157 31.46 -15.23 -26.73
N ARG A 158 30.44 -15.87 -26.13
CA ARG A 158 30.26 -17.32 -26.21
C ARG A 158 29.94 -17.75 -27.65
N GLU A 159 29.12 -17.00 -28.36
CA GLU A 159 28.77 -17.29 -29.75
C GLU A 159 29.96 -17.12 -30.70
N ILE A 160 30.77 -16.07 -30.53
CA ILE A 160 31.99 -15.84 -31.33
C ILE A 160 33.03 -16.92 -31.05
N ALA A 161 33.23 -17.32 -29.79
CA ALA A 161 34.16 -18.42 -29.46
C ALA A 161 33.75 -19.74 -30.13
N VAL A 162 32.45 -20.05 -30.18
CA VAL A 162 31.93 -21.23 -30.88
C VAL A 162 32.12 -21.13 -32.40
N LYS A 163 31.95 -19.94 -32.99
CA LYS A 163 32.21 -19.71 -34.43
C LYS A 163 33.68 -19.86 -34.78
N VAL A 164 34.59 -19.26 -34.00
CA VAL A 164 36.04 -19.38 -34.19
C VAL A 164 36.50 -20.83 -34.07
N LEU A 165 35.99 -21.58 -33.09
CA LEU A 165 36.29 -23.02 -32.96
C LEU A 165 35.79 -23.83 -34.17
N LYS A 166 34.61 -23.51 -34.71
CA LYS A 166 34.09 -24.13 -35.93
C LYS A 166 34.93 -23.79 -37.15
N GLU A 167 35.35 -22.54 -37.30
CA GLU A 167 36.20 -22.09 -38.42
C GLU A 167 37.61 -22.67 -38.33
N GLN A 168 38.20 -22.74 -37.13
CA GLN A 168 39.48 -23.43 -36.89
C GLN A 168 39.40 -24.93 -37.15
N SER A 169 38.29 -25.59 -36.77
CA SER A 169 38.07 -27.01 -37.08
C SER A 169 37.91 -27.28 -38.58
N LYS A 170 37.28 -26.35 -39.32
CA LYS A 170 37.18 -26.39 -40.78
C LYS A 170 38.53 -26.12 -41.46
N ALA A 171 39.31 -25.16 -40.97
CA ALA A 171 40.63 -24.82 -41.52
C ALA A 171 41.68 -25.94 -41.28
N GLN A 172 41.52 -26.74 -40.22
CA GLN A 172 42.39 -27.88 -39.91
C GLN A 172 41.94 -29.22 -40.54
N GLY A 173 40.92 -29.24 -41.39
CA GLY A 173 40.54 -30.43 -42.17
C GLY A 173 40.08 -31.64 -41.34
N ARG A 174 39.58 -31.45 -40.10
CA ARG A 174 39.03 -32.55 -39.29
C ARG A 174 37.51 -32.57 -39.34
N ILE A 175 36.96 -33.74 -39.70
CA ILE A 175 35.52 -34.04 -39.69
C ILE A 175 35.02 -33.94 -38.23
N PRO A 176 33.93 -33.21 -37.93
CA PRO A 176 33.45 -33.09 -36.56
C PRO A 176 32.78 -34.39 -36.12
N GLY A 177 33.39 -35.10 -35.17
CA GLY A 177 32.79 -36.25 -34.48
C GLY A 177 31.70 -35.83 -33.47
N PRO A 178 30.88 -36.78 -32.98
CA PRO A 178 29.77 -36.47 -32.08
C PRO A 178 30.30 -36.00 -30.72
N LEU A 179 29.83 -34.82 -30.28
CA LEU A 179 30.15 -34.23 -28.99
C LEU A 179 29.43 -35.00 -27.86
N THR A 180 30.01 -36.11 -27.41
CA THR A 180 29.68 -36.76 -26.13
C THR A 180 30.90 -36.72 -25.22
N SER A 181 31.17 -35.57 -24.62
CA SER A 181 31.78 -35.42 -23.28
C SER A 181 32.02 -33.93 -23.04
N TYR A 182 31.84 -33.51 -21.80
CA TYR A 182 31.77 -32.13 -21.29
C TYR A 182 30.38 -31.47 -21.41
N ALA A 183 29.76 -31.32 -20.23
CA ALA A 183 28.42 -30.84 -19.90
C ALA A 183 27.29 -31.88 -20.01
N SER A 184 26.98 -32.49 -18.87
CA SER A 184 25.72 -33.19 -18.59
C SER A 184 24.52 -32.28 -18.91
N PRO A 185 23.40 -32.82 -19.44
CA PRO A 185 22.20 -32.03 -19.65
C PRO A 185 21.48 -31.85 -18.30
N MET A 186 21.65 -30.68 -17.68
CA MET A 186 20.72 -30.25 -16.63
C MET A 186 19.48 -29.66 -17.30
N SER A 187 18.31 -30.11 -16.85
CA SER A 187 16.99 -29.85 -17.44
C SER A 187 16.76 -28.37 -17.72
N ARG A 188 16.35 -28.08 -18.96
CA ARG A 188 16.02 -26.75 -19.48
C ARG A 188 14.66 -26.23 -19.00
N GLN A 189 14.08 -26.82 -17.96
CA GLN A 189 12.69 -26.59 -17.56
C GLN A 189 12.50 -25.94 -16.18
N ASP A 190 13.47 -25.99 -15.26
CA ASP A 190 13.21 -25.55 -13.87
C ASP A 190 13.91 -24.23 -13.45
N ILE A 191 14.68 -23.59 -14.34
CA ILE A 191 15.41 -22.33 -14.01
C ILE A 191 15.01 -21.16 -14.94
N GLN A 192 14.23 -21.42 -15.99
CA GLN A 192 13.89 -20.41 -16.98
C GLN A 192 12.49 -19.76 -16.76
N GLU A 193 11.66 -20.30 -15.88
CA GLU A 193 10.25 -19.87 -15.73
C GLU A 193 10.00 -18.73 -14.74
N THR A 194 10.92 -18.43 -13.80
CA THR A 194 10.70 -17.34 -12.83
C THR A 194 11.36 -16.02 -13.24
N SER A 195 12.57 -16.04 -13.82
CA SER A 195 13.31 -14.80 -14.16
C SER A 195 12.97 -14.22 -15.54
N SER A 196 12.63 -15.07 -16.52
CA SER A 196 12.31 -14.62 -17.89
C SER A 196 10.86 -14.12 -18.02
N THR A 197 9.96 -14.64 -17.17
CA THR A 197 8.53 -14.30 -17.17
C THR A 197 8.27 -12.95 -16.52
N VAL A 198 9.01 -12.60 -15.45
CA VAL A 198 8.92 -11.28 -14.80
C VAL A 198 9.46 -10.19 -15.74
N LEU A 199 10.64 -10.37 -16.36
CA LEU A 199 11.19 -9.37 -17.30
C LEU A 199 10.34 -9.17 -18.57
N ASN A 200 9.75 -10.23 -19.13
CA ASN A 200 8.93 -10.10 -20.35
C ASN A 200 7.52 -9.54 -20.09
N SER A 201 6.96 -9.70 -18.89
CA SER A 201 5.59 -9.26 -18.58
C SER A 201 5.49 -7.90 -17.89
N THR A 202 6.52 -7.47 -17.15
CA THR A 202 6.49 -6.17 -16.43
C THR A 202 7.41 -5.12 -17.04
N MET A 203 8.61 -5.48 -17.52
CA MET A 203 9.60 -4.50 -18.00
C MET A 203 9.45 -4.22 -19.50
N LEU A 204 9.17 -5.23 -20.33
CA LEU A 204 9.04 -5.08 -21.78
C LEU A 204 7.97 -4.05 -22.22
N PRO A 205 6.76 -4.01 -21.61
CA PRO A 205 5.73 -3.04 -21.96
C PRO A 205 6.11 -1.61 -21.55
N PHE A 206 6.63 -1.43 -20.33
CA PHE A 206 7.12 -0.12 -19.84
C PHE A 206 8.31 0.38 -20.66
N PHE A 207 9.21 -0.51 -21.05
CA PHE A 207 10.35 -0.20 -21.90
C PHE A 207 9.91 0.17 -23.32
N LEU A 208 8.91 -0.52 -23.89
CA LEU A 208 8.32 -0.18 -25.19
C LEU A 208 7.55 1.16 -25.14
N VAL A 209 6.89 1.49 -24.03
CA VAL A 209 6.24 2.79 -23.82
C VAL A 209 7.28 3.91 -23.71
N ALA A 210 8.31 3.73 -22.88
CA ALA A 210 9.39 4.71 -22.74
C ALA A 210 10.13 4.91 -24.07
N LEU A 211 10.49 3.81 -24.75
CA LEU A 211 11.19 3.85 -26.04
C LEU A 211 10.32 4.45 -27.16
N SER A 212 9.02 4.18 -27.20
CA SER A 212 8.11 4.77 -28.21
C SER A 212 7.82 6.25 -27.94
N ALA A 213 7.69 6.67 -26.68
CA ALA A 213 7.57 8.08 -26.31
C ALA A 213 8.87 8.86 -26.60
N LEU A 214 10.04 8.22 -26.46
CA LEU A 214 11.35 8.79 -26.78
C LEU A 214 11.63 8.86 -28.29
N VAL A 215 11.16 7.90 -29.08
CA VAL A 215 11.45 7.81 -30.53
C VAL A 215 10.41 8.54 -31.39
N PHE A 216 9.13 8.50 -31.01
CA PHE A 216 8.03 9.02 -31.84
C PHE A 216 7.26 10.18 -31.19
N GLY A 217 7.66 10.60 -29.99
CA GLY A 217 6.98 11.61 -29.20
C GLY A 217 5.78 11.04 -28.41
N PRO A 218 5.37 11.72 -27.32
CA PRO A 218 4.30 11.25 -26.42
C PRO A 218 2.92 11.18 -27.10
N ASP A 219 2.71 11.89 -28.21
CA ASP A 219 1.44 11.92 -28.95
C ASP A 219 1.33 10.84 -30.04
N SER A 220 2.33 9.98 -30.22
CA SER A 220 2.24 8.91 -31.22
C SER A 220 1.18 7.86 -30.86
N ALA A 221 0.43 7.37 -31.86
CA ALA A 221 -0.61 6.36 -31.65
C ALA A 221 -0.06 5.06 -31.05
N LEU A 222 1.20 4.73 -31.35
CA LEU A 222 1.89 3.56 -30.83
C LEU A 222 2.22 3.68 -29.33
N ALA A 223 2.68 4.86 -28.89
CA ALA A 223 2.94 5.12 -27.46
C ALA A 223 1.65 5.11 -26.64
N ARG A 224 0.56 5.68 -27.17
CA ARG A 224 -0.77 5.64 -26.54
C ARG A 224 -1.31 4.22 -26.40
N ASN A 225 -1.19 3.38 -27.44
CA ASN A 225 -1.67 1.99 -27.39
C ASN A 225 -0.86 1.12 -26.41
N ASN A 226 0.47 1.29 -26.35
CA ASN A 226 1.31 0.53 -25.43
C ASN A 226 1.15 0.98 -23.95
N ALA A 227 0.92 2.28 -23.72
CA ALA A 227 0.63 2.80 -22.39
C ALA A 227 -0.75 2.33 -21.91
N ALA A 228 -1.76 2.35 -22.79
CA ALA A 228 -3.08 1.80 -22.52
C ALA A 228 -3.01 0.30 -22.21
N PHE A 229 -2.24 -0.48 -22.96
CA PHE A 229 -2.07 -1.91 -22.71
C PHE A 229 -1.38 -2.20 -21.37
N SER A 230 -0.33 -1.44 -21.03
CA SER A 230 0.41 -1.60 -19.77
C SER A 230 -0.43 -1.19 -18.57
N ALA A 231 -1.15 -0.07 -18.66
CA ALA A 231 -2.11 0.38 -17.66
C ALA A 231 -3.25 -0.63 -17.50
N GLN A 232 -3.76 -1.20 -18.60
CA GLN A 232 -4.80 -2.21 -18.58
C GLN A 232 -4.32 -3.52 -17.95
N MET A 233 -3.08 -3.96 -18.22
CA MET A 233 -2.47 -5.14 -17.57
C MET A 233 -2.29 -4.92 -16.05
N TYR A 234 -1.82 -3.75 -15.63
CA TYR A 234 -1.65 -3.39 -14.22
C TYR A 234 -2.99 -3.25 -13.48
N GLN A 235 -3.99 -2.62 -14.10
CA GLN A 235 -5.34 -2.44 -13.54
C GLN A 235 -6.19 -3.72 -13.58
N SER A 236 -5.93 -4.62 -14.53
CA SER A 236 -6.63 -5.92 -14.60
C SER A 236 -6.29 -6.86 -13.44
N GLY A 237 -5.28 -6.54 -12.63
CA GLY A 237 -4.83 -7.39 -11.52
C GLY A 237 -4.00 -8.61 -11.95
N ALA A 238 -3.84 -8.90 -13.25
CA ALA A 238 -3.11 -10.08 -13.73
C ALA A 238 -1.62 -10.11 -13.33
N VAL A 239 -0.99 -8.93 -13.22
CA VAL A 239 0.38 -8.81 -12.70
C VAL A 239 0.40 -9.00 -11.19
N MET A 240 -0.60 -8.47 -10.47
CA MET A 240 -0.70 -8.54 -9.02
C MET A 240 -1.02 -9.94 -8.55
N GLU A 241 -1.94 -10.67 -9.18
CA GLU A 241 -2.27 -12.07 -8.83
C GLU A 241 -1.03 -12.97 -8.90
N LYS A 242 -0.06 -12.63 -9.75
CA LYS A 242 1.19 -13.38 -9.93
C LYS A 242 2.30 -12.99 -8.94
N ILE A 243 2.14 -11.86 -8.23
CA ILE A 243 3.09 -11.33 -7.25
C ILE A 243 2.56 -11.50 -5.82
N MET A 244 1.26 -11.32 -5.62
CA MET A 244 0.59 -11.43 -4.32
C MET A 244 0.54 -12.88 -3.84
N SER A 245 0.89 -13.08 -2.57
CA SER A 245 0.70 -14.38 -1.91
C SER A 245 -0.78 -14.53 -1.55
N THR A 246 -1.42 -15.58 -2.05
CA THR A 246 -2.85 -15.82 -1.81
C THR A 246 -3.11 -17.26 -1.42
N LYS A 247 -4.06 -17.45 -0.51
CA LYS A 247 -4.58 -18.78 -0.20
C LYS A 247 -6.08 -18.69 -0.01
N MET A 248 -6.80 -19.45 -0.83
CA MET A 248 -8.26 -19.50 -0.82
C MET A 248 -8.95 -18.15 -1.05
N VAL A 249 -8.24 -17.11 -1.50
CA VAL A 249 -8.79 -15.79 -1.82
C VAL A 249 -8.32 -15.40 -3.21
N ASP A 250 -9.27 -15.14 -4.12
CA ASP A 250 -9.00 -14.75 -5.51
C ASP A 250 -9.04 -13.23 -5.67
N LEU A 251 -8.11 -12.68 -6.44
CA LEU A 251 -8.10 -11.26 -6.83
C LEU A 251 -8.98 -11.06 -8.06
N TYR A 252 -9.88 -10.08 -8.02
CA TYR A 252 -10.77 -9.71 -9.14
C TYR A 252 -10.38 -8.41 -9.81
N HIS A 253 -9.95 -7.41 -9.04
CA HIS A 253 -9.61 -6.12 -9.59
C HIS A 253 -8.71 -5.31 -8.66
N PHE A 254 -7.86 -4.47 -9.23
CA PHE A 254 -7.00 -3.55 -8.51
C PHE A 254 -7.03 -2.16 -9.15
N ARG A 255 -7.03 -1.12 -8.32
CA ARG A 255 -6.94 0.28 -8.74
C ARG A 255 -6.00 1.00 -7.79
N SER A 256 -4.98 1.67 -8.33
CA SER A 256 -4.10 2.50 -7.52
C SER A 256 -4.85 3.69 -6.93
N HIS A 257 -4.33 4.29 -5.85
CA HIS A 257 -4.92 5.50 -5.31
C HIS A 257 -5.02 6.64 -6.34
N GLU A 258 -4.05 6.80 -7.24
CA GLU A 258 -4.15 7.82 -8.29
C GLU A 258 -5.23 7.49 -9.32
N SER A 259 -5.39 6.22 -9.67
CA SER A 259 -6.48 5.79 -10.57
C SER A 259 -7.87 5.93 -9.94
N LEU A 260 -7.94 6.04 -8.61
CA LEU A 260 -9.14 6.40 -7.83
C LEU A 260 -9.21 7.90 -7.53
N GLY A 261 -8.44 8.71 -8.27
CA GLY A 261 -8.53 10.17 -8.26
C GLY A 261 -7.69 10.88 -7.20
N SER A 262 -6.90 10.18 -6.38
CA SER A 262 -6.04 10.82 -5.39
C SER A 262 -4.79 11.43 -6.01
N LYS A 263 -4.35 12.56 -5.48
CA LYS A 263 -3.09 13.22 -5.79
C LYS A 263 -2.00 12.96 -4.75
N GLN A 264 -2.38 12.44 -3.58
CA GLN A 264 -1.47 12.19 -2.46
C GLN A 264 -1.00 10.73 -2.41
N GLY A 265 -1.79 9.80 -2.98
CA GLY A 265 -1.35 8.41 -3.13
C GLY A 265 -1.32 7.60 -1.84
N GLN A 266 -2.10 7.99 -0.82
CA GLN A 266 -2.15 7.27 0.46
C GLN A 266 -3.58 7.01 0.94
N GLY A 267 -3.86 5.82 1.47
CA GLY A 267 -5.18 5.35 1.88
C GLY A 267 -5.32 4.98 3.36
N SER A 268 -6.56 4.85 3.82
CA SER A 268 -6.90 4.42 5.18
C SER A 268 -8.21 3.63 5.23
N SER A 269 -9.16 4.01 6.09
CA SER A 269 -10.41 3.29 6.31
C SER A 269 -11.25 3.17 5.04
N SER A 270 -12.17 2.22 5.03
CA SER A 270 -13.13 2.05 3.95
C SER A 270 -14.40 1.39 4.48
N TRP A 271 -15.53 1.67 3.84
CA TRP A 271 -16.79 1.04 4.20
C TRP A 271 -17.67 0.83 2.97
N GLY A 272 -18.37 -0.31 2.95
CA GLY A 272 -19.29 -0.65 1.87
C GLY A 272 -20.73 -0.23 2.17
N TRP A 273 -21.49 0.04 1.12
CA TRP A 273 -22.93 0.24 1.14
C TRP A 273 -23.56 -0.50 -0.04
N THR A 274 -24.70 -1.14 0.20
CA THR A 274 -25.49 -1.79 -0.84
C THR A 274 -26.78 -1.02 -1.03
N SER A 275 -27.06 -0.57 -2.26
CA SER A 275 -28.31 0.15 -2.55
C SER A 275 -29.53 -0.75 -2.38
N PRO A 276 -30.75 -0.17 -2.24
CA PRO A 276 -31.99 -0.95 -2.21
C PRO A 276 -32.17 -1.88 -3.43
N GLU A 277 -31.64 -1.48 -4.59
CA GLU A 277 -31.66 -2.25 -5.84
C GLU A 277 -30.56 -3.33 -5.91
N GLY A 278 -29.70 -3.41 -4.90
CA GLY A 278 -28.64 -4.42 -4.79
C GLY A 278 -27.33 -4.07 -5.51
N ARG A 279 -27.10 -2.80 -5.84
CA ARG A 279 -25.79 -2.32 -6.34
C ARG A 279 -24.83 -2.10 -5.18
N GLU A 280 -23.55 -2.40 -5.37
CA GLU A 280 -22.56 -2.44 -4.29
C GLU A 280 -21.53 -1.34 -4.45
N PHE A 281 -21.38 -0.49 -3.43
CA PHE A 281 -20.53 0.69 -3.46
C PHE A 281 -19.59 0.70 -2.26
N VAL A 282 -18.44 1.34 -2.43
CA VAL A 282 -17.47 1.57 -1.37
C VAL A 282 -17.14 3.05 -1.29
N ALA A 283 -17.10 3.58 -0.07
CA ALA A 283 -16.38 4.81 0.24
C ALA A 283 -15.01 4.43 0.81
N LEU A 284 -13.93 4.90 0.19
CA LEU A 284 -12.56 4.66 0.64
C LEU A 284 -11.89 5.97 1.06
N GLY A 285 -11.20 5.94 2.20
CA GLY A 285 -10.39 7.04 2.69
C GLY A 285 -9.08 7.14 1.92
N GLN A 286 -8.74 8.36 1.51
CA GLN A 286 -7.47 8.74 0.90
C GLN A 286 -6.98 10.04 1.55
N ALA A 287 -5.69 10.34 1.56
CA ALA A 287 -5.18 11.52 2.28
C ALA A 287 -5.87 12.84 1.88
N ASP A 288 -6.34 12.94 0.64
CA ASP A 288 -7.03 14.08 0.04
C ASP A 288 -8.55 13.90 -0.10
N GLY A 289 -9.17 13.08 0.75
CA GLY A 289 -10.63 12.97 0.87
C GLY A 289 -11.16 11.54 0.88
N ALA A 290 -12.43 11.37 0.50
CA ALA A 290 -13.05 10.07 0.30
C ALA A 290 -13.36 9.86 -1.18
N ALA A 291 -12.90 8.75 -1.75
CA ALA A 291 -13.29 8.33 -3.10
C ALA A 291 -14.46 7.34 -3.02
N PHE A 292 -15.30 7.37 -4.06
CA PHE A 292 -16.46 6.51 -4.18
C PHE A 292 -16.32 5.62 -5.42
N VAL A 293 -16.49 4.32 -5.20
CA VAL A 293 -16.44 3.32 -6.27
C VAL A 293 -17.67 2.42 -6.22
N GLU A 294 -18.16 1.98 -7.37
CA GLU A 294 -19.08 0.85 -7.49
C GLU A 294 -18.30 -0.42 -7.81
N ILE A 295 -18.60 -1.52 -7.12
CA ILE A 295 -18.15 -2.86 -7.48
C ILE A 295 -19.26 -3.51 -8.30
N ASN A 296 -19.02 -3.64 -9.60
CA ASN A 296 -20.02 -4.25 -10.46
C ASN A 296 -20.06 -5.78 -10.30
N LYS A 297 -21.03 -6.43 -10.95
CA LYS A 297 -21.23 -7.90 -10.87
C LYS A 297 -20.03 -8.76 -11.31
N LYS A 298 -19.03 -8.18 -11.98
CA LYS A 298 -17.80 -8.87 -12.40
C LYS A 298 -16.64 -8.64 -11.41
N GLY A 299 -16.87 -7.91 -10.31
CA GLY A 299 -15.85 -7.53 -9.35
C GLY A 299 -14.97 -6.36 -9.81
N LYS A 300 -15.33 -5.67 -10.89
CA LYS A 300 -14.58 -4.50 -11.37
C LYS A 300 -15.01 -3.26 -10.56
N MET A 301 -14.01 -2.52 -10.07
CA MET A 301 -14.21 -1.21 -9.46
C MET A 301 -14.39 -0.13 -10.53
N LEU A 302 -15.50 0.58 -10.45
CA LEU A 302 -15.86 1.73 -11.28
C LEU A 302 -15.72 2.99 -10.42
N TYR A 303 -14.79 3.88 -10.75
CA TYR A 303 -14.60 5.12 -9.99
C TYR A 303 -15.67 6.14 -10.36
N LEU A 304 -16.50 6.52 -9.40
CA LEU A 304 -17.66 7.38 -9.61
C LEU A 304 -17.40 8.84 -9.22
N GLY A 305 -16.42 9.08 -8.35
CA GLY A 305 -16.14 10.43 -7.89
C GLY A 305 -15.47 10.48 -6.52
N ARG A 306 -15.33 11.70 -6.00
CA ARG A 306 -14.69 11.95 -4.71
C ARG A 306 -15.33 13.12 -3.97
N LEU A 307 -15.36 12.99 -2.66
CA LEU A 307 -15.57 14.08 -1.72
C LEU A 307 -14.19 14.54 -1.22
N PRO A 308 -13.75 15.78 -1.52
CA PRO A 308 -12.45 16.27 -1.08
C PRO A 308 -12.37 16.37 0.44
N GLN A 309 -11.14 16.39 0.97
CA GLN A 309 -10.91 16.65 2.39
C GLN A 309 -11.61 17.93 2.85
N TYR A 310 -12.20 17.92 4.06
CA TYR A 310 -12.91 19.10 4.57
C TYR A 310 -11.97 20.24 4.95
N SER A 311 -10.82 19.91 5.54
CA SER A 311 -9.82 20.88 5.98
C SER A 311 -8.48 20.64 5.28
N THR A 312 -7.51 20.04 5.97
CA THR A 312 -6.19 19.74 5.43
C THR A 312 -6.10 18.27 5.03
N PRO A 313 -5.28 17.93 4.02
CA PRO A 313 -4.96 16.54 3.74
C PRO A 313 -4.43 15.82 4.98
N GLY A 314 -4.78 14.55 5.11
CA GLY A 314 -4.40 13.70 6.24
C GLY A 314 -4.85 12.27 5.98
N ILE A 315 -3.96 11.31 6.23
CA ILE A 315 -4.21 9.89 5.94
C ILE A 315 -5.24 9.28 6.89
N TRP A 316 -5.26 9.69 8.16
CA TRP A 316 -6.18 9.16 9.16
C TRP A 316 -7.60 9.68 8.94
N ARG A 317 -8.40 8.84 8.30
CA ARG A 317 -9.80 9.12 7.97
C ARG A 317 -10.59 7.84 8.12
N GLU A 318 -11.47 7.86 9.11
CA GLU A 318 -12.31 6.73 9.45
C GLU A 318 -13.70 6.90 8.85
N ILE A 319 -14.19 5.82 8.25
CA ILE A 319 -15.46 5.79 7.54
C ILE A 319 -16.29 4.66 8.11
N ARG A 320 -17.56 4.95 8.44
CA ARG A 320 -18.56 3.93 8.76
C ARG A 320 -19.87 4.25 8.06
N GLY A 321 -20.61 3.20 7.70
CA GLY A 321 -21.95 3.31 7.15
C GLY A 321 -23.00 3.44 8.25
N TYR A 322 -24.01 4.28 8.02
CA TYR A 322 -25.23 4.36 8.80
C TYR A 322 -26.42 4.48 7.85
N LYS A 323 -27.19 3.40 7.70
CA LYS A 323 -28.27 3.32 6.69
C LYS A 323 -27.71 3.63 5.29
N ASP A 324 -28.20 4.69 4.64
CA ASP A 324 -27.75 5.16 3.33
C ASP A 324 -26.64 6.23 3.39
N TYR A 325 -26.14 6.53 4.58
CA TYR A 325 -25.13 7.57 4.78
C TYR A 325 -23.75 6.98 5.06
N MET A 326 -22.71 7.66 4.58
CA MET A 326 -21.35 7.48 5.05
C MET A 326 -20.99 8.59 6.03
N ILE A 327 -20.54 8.16 7.21
CA ILE A 327 -20.05 9.01 8.29
C ILE A 327 -18.54 9.03 8.18
N ILE A 328 -17.97 10.21 7.97
CA ILE A 328 -16.54 10.37 7.66
C ILE A 328 -15.91 11.29 8.70
N GLY A 329 -15.08 10.72 9.57
CA GLY A 329 -14.26 11.42 10.56
C GLY A 329 -12.79 11.47 10.13
N SER A 330 -12.01 12.37 10.74
CA SER A 330 -10.56 12.44 10.50
C SER A 330 -9.84 13.12 11.67
N GLU A 331 -8.56 12.78 11.82
CA GLU A 331 -7.65 13.46 12.73
C GLU A 331 -7.16 14.82 12.21
N SER A 332 -7.47 15.18 10.96
CA SER A 332 -7.12 16.50 10.42
C SER A 332 -7.79 17.62 11.24
N PRO A 333 -7.05 18.64 11.71
CA PRO A 333 -7.62 19.76 12.44
C PRO A 333 -8.80 20.39 11.71
N LYS A 334 -9.88 20.69 12.45
CA LYS A 334 -11.11 21.33 11.92
C LYS A 334 -11.80 20.54 10.80
N HIS A 335 -11.56 19.23 10.67
CA HIS A 335 -12.23 18.39 9.67
C HIS A 335 -13.72 18.24 9.96
N ASN A 336 -14.09 18.13 11.23
CA ASN A 336 -15.45 17.78 11.70
C ASN A 336 -15.87 16.39 11.21
N ILE A 337 -17.15 16.02 11.38
CA ILE A 337 -17.68 14.76 10.83
C ILE A 337 -18.61 15.07 9.66
N GLN A 338 -18.23 14.61 8.47
CA GLN A 338 -19.01 14.76 7.25
C GLN A 338 -20.05 13.63 7.16
N ILE A 339 -21.27 13.97 6.74
CA ILE A 339 -22.36 13.01 6.50
C ILE A 339 -22.71 13.08 5.02
N PHE A 340 -22.41 12.02 4.29
CA PHE A 340 -22.61 11.94 2.84
C PHE A 340 -23.70 10.93 2.49
N ASP A 341 -24.68 11.31 1.66
CA ASP A 341 -25.73 10.42 1.17
C ASP A 341 -25.24 9.61 -0.04
N MET A 342 -25.14 8.29 0.12
CA MET A 342 -24.66 7.37 -0.91
C MET A 342 -25.60 7.27 -2.12
N LYS A 343 -26.88 7.64 -1.99
CA LYS A 343 -27.82 7.64 -3.12
C LYS A 343 -27.42 8.60 -4.23
N LYS A 344 -26.61 9.61 -3.93
CA LYS A 344 -26.04 10.53 -4.93
C LYS A 344 -25.17 9.84 -5.97
N LEU A 345 -24.69 8.62 -5.67
CA LEU A 345 -23.86 7.82 -6.56
C LEU A 345 -24.68 7.01 -7.57
N LEU A 346 -25.99 6.87 -7.38
CA LEU A 346 -26.82 5.95 -8.18
C LEU A 346 -26.92 6.37 -9.65
N GLU A 347 -26.87 7.67 -9.93
CA GLU A 347 -26.97 8.22 -11.29
C GLU A 347 -25.60 8.50 -11.93
N LEU A 348 -24.50 8.10 -11.28
CA LEU A 348 -23.14 8.35 -11.77
C LEU A 348 -22.56 7.16 -12.54
N ASP A 349 -21.59 7.45 -13.40
CA ASP A 349 -20.83 6.48 -14.17
C ASP A 349 -19.31 6.74 -14.10
N GLU A 350 -18.51 5.78 -14.60
CA GLU A 350 -17.04 5.86 -14.62
C GLU A 350 -16.51 6.83 -15.70
N GLU A 351 -17.32 7.19 -16.70
CA GLU A 351 -16.89 8.07 -17.79
C GLU A 351 -16.81 9.53 -17.34
N ASN A 352 -17.67 9.92 -16.39
CA ASN A 352 -17.73 11.28 -15.87
C ASN A 352 -17.69 11.32 -14.32
N PRO A 353 -16.56 10.97 -13.68
CA PRO A 353 -16.46 10.98 -12.23
C PRO A 353 -16.67 12.38 -11.64
N VAL A 354 -17.46 12.48 -10.58
CA VAL A 354 -17.83 13.76 -9.96
C VAL A 354 -16.88 14.14 -8.83
N THR A 355 -16.44 15.40 -8.78
CA THR A 355 -15.85 15.97 -7.57
C THR A 355 -16.92 16.73 -6.79
N PHE A 356 -17.33 16.19 -5.65
CA PHE A 356 -18.36 16.78 -4.79
C PHE A 356 -17.82 18.01 -4.03
N SER A 357 -18.72 18.90 -3.60
CA SER A 357 -18.44 20.07 -2.78
C SER A 357 -18.83 19.83 -1.32
N ASN A 358 -17.95 20.19 -0.40
CA ASN A 358 -18.22 20.12 1.04
C ASN A 358 -19.37 21.05 1.48
N GLU A 359 -19.61 22.12 0.73
CA GLU A 359 -20.64 23.11 1.04
C GLU A 359 -22.01 22.72 0.48
N LYS A 360 -22.05 22.05 -0.67
CA LYS A 360 -23.30 21.77 -1.41
C LYS A 360 -23.76 20.32 -1.30
N ASP A 361 -22.82 19.38 -1.22
CA ASP A 361 -23.11 17.97 -1.44
C ASP A 361 -23.16 17.13 -0.16
N LEU A 362 -22.71 17.67 0.98
CA LEU A 362 -22.93 17.03 2.27
C LEU A 362 -24.41 17.10 2.65
N THR A 363 -24.93 16.00 3.20
CA THR A 363 -26.25 16.00 3.85
C THR A 363 -26.18 16.84 5.12
N GLY A 364 -25.12 16.64 5.90
CA GLY A 364 -24.87 17.36 7.14
C GLY A 364 -23.40 17.34 7.53
N LEU A 365 -23.06 18.17 8.50
CA LEU A 365 -21.72 18.31 9.02
C LEU A 365 -21.80 18.55 10.53
N PHE A 366 -21.33 17.58 11.31
CA PHE A 366 -21.32 17.69 12.76
C PHE A 366 -20.06 18.43 13.23
N LYS A 367 -20.24 19.67 13.72
CA LYS A 367 -19.17 20.56 14.20
C LYS A 367 -19.02 20.57 15.74
N GLY A 368 -19.62 19.61 16.44
CA GLY A 368 -19.62 19.57 17.91
C GLY A 368 -18.37 18.96 18.53
N LEU A 369 -17.32 18.70 17.74
CA LEU A 369 -16.03 18.20 18.24
C LEU A 369 -15.17 19.39 18.70
N PRO A 370 -14.40 19.28 19.81
CA PRO A 370 -13.65 20.41 20.38
C PRO A 370 -12.68 21.07 19.39
N ASP A 371 -11.81 20.29 18.74
CA ASP A 371 -10.90 20.76 17.69
C ASP A 371 -11.36 20.40 16.27
N GLY A 372 -12.58 19.86 16.11
CA GLY A 372 -13.02 19.28 14.84
C GLY A 372 -12.26 18.01 14.45
N ARG A 373 -11.61 17.31 15.39
CA ARG A 373 -10.81 16.10 15.16
C ARG A 373 -11.41 14.92 15.91
N THR A 374 -11.36 13.75 15.30
CA THR A 374 -11.72 12.46 15.92
C THR A 374 -10.81 11.38 15.35
N HIS A 375 -10.39 10.41 16.18
CA HIS A 375 -9.61 9.29 15.71
C HIS A 375 -10.49 8.40 14.83
N ASN A 376 -11.64 8.00 15.36
CA ASN A 376 -12.58 7.11 14.70
C ASN A 376 -14.03 7.58 14.86
N VAL A 377 -14.93 7.01 14.06
CA VAL A 377 -16.38 7.14 14.16
C VAL A 377 -16.98 5.74 14.28
N VAL A 378 -17.88 5.55 15.24
CA VAL A 378 -18.51 4.26 15.53
C VAL A 378 -20.01 4.40 15.35
N VAL A 379 -20.69 3.40 14.82
CA VAL A 379 -22.12 3.46 14.52
C VAL A 379 -22.87 2.40 15.32
N ASN A 380 -23.93 2.81 16.02
CA ASN A 380 -24.94 1.89 16.51
C ASN A 380 -26.25 2.12 15.74
N GLU A 381 -26.49 1.30 14.74
CA GLU A 381 -27.70 1.40 13.92
C GLU A 381 -28.98 1.14 14.73
N GLY A 382 -28.90 0.32 15.79
CA GLY A 382 -30.06 -0.06 16.61
C GLY A 382 -30.60 1.09 17.47
N SER A 383 -29.75 2.03 17.87
CA SER A 383 -30.14 3.22 18.64
C SER A 383 -30.26 4.47 17.78
N GLY A 384 -29.71 4.46 16.56
CA GLY A 384 -29.67 5.64 15.69
C GLY A 384 -28.58 6.65 16.07
N PHE A 385 -27.57 6.21 16.82
CA PHE A 385 -26.47 7.04 17.26
C PHE A 385 -25.16 6.70 16.53
N VAL A 386 -24.37 7.75 16.32
CA VAL A 386 -22.96 7.69 15.94
C VAL A 386 -22.14 8.14 17.14
N TYR A 387 -20.93 7.63 17.30
CA TYR A 387 -20.01 8.05 18.33
C TYR A 387 -18.70 8.52 17.71
N ALA A 388 -18.23 9.69 18.10
CA ALA A 388 -16.86 10.11 17.85
C ALA A 388 -15.99 9.65 19.02
N VAL A 389 -14.84 9.05 18.73
CA VAL A 389 -13.88 8.56 19.73
C VAL A 389 -12.49 9.12 19.45
N GLY A 390 -11.71 9.34 20.50
CA GLY A 390 -10.38 9.93 20.39
C GLY A 390 -10.40 11.42 20.03
N ALA A 391 -11.52 12.11 20.29
CA ALA A 391 -11.67 13.53 19.94
C ALA A 391 -10.69 14.41 20.75
N VAL A 392 -9.88 15.20 20.05
CA VAL A 392 -8.81 16.03 20.66
C VAL A 392 -9.39 17.40 21.07
N PRO A 393 -8.98 17.99 22.21
CA PRO A 393 -7.94 17.53 23.15
C PRO A 393 -8.43 16.65 24.30
N ARG A 394 -7.52 15.86 24.89
CA ARG A 394 -7.77 15.06 26.12
C ARG A 394 -8.13 15.92 27.35
N THR A 395 -7.91 17.24 27.28
CA THR A 395 -8.28 18.21 28.32
C THR A 395 -9.70 18.74 28.19
N ASP A 396 -10.40 18.43 27.11
CA ASP A 396 -11.81 18.78 26.92
C ASP A 396 -12.71 18.08 27.96
N VAL A 397 -13.95 18.56 28.12
CA VAL A 397 -14.96 17.95 29.01
C VAL A 397 -15.20 16.47 28.70
N CYS A 398 -15.12 16.07 27.43
CA CYS A 398 -15.28 14.69 27.00
C CYS A 398 -13.99 13.85 27.10
N LYS A 399 -12.83 14.46 27.40
CA LYS A 399 -11.53 13.79 27.62
C LYS A 399 -11.11 12.78 26.55
N SER A 400 -11.48 13.04 25.30
CA SER A 400 -11.28 12.12 24.17
C SER A 400 -11.96 10.76 24.30
N GLY A 401 -13.00 10.66 25.13
CA GLY A 401 -13.86 9.48 25.25
C GLY A 401 -14.94 9.41 24.16
N LEU A 402 -16.08 8.79 24.46
CA LEU A 402 -17.18 8.59 23.50
C LEU A 402 -18.11 9.80 23.46
N ILE A 403 -18.11 10.56 22.36
CA ILE A 403 -19.06 11.66 22.13
C ILE A 403 -20.25 11.12 21.33
N ALA A 404 -21.44 11.10 21.92
CA ALA A 404 -22.64 10.65 21.24
C ALA A 404 -23.14 11.70 20.25
N ILE A 405 -23.55 11.24 19.07
CA ILE A 405 -24.08 12.06 17.97
C ILE A 405 -25.41 11.46 17.54
N ASP A 406 -26.47 12.22 17.75
CA ASP A 406 -27.83 11.85 17.35
C ASP A 406 -28.00 12.03 15.83
N MET A 407 -28.34 10.94 15.16
CA MET A 407 -28.56 10.88 13.71
C MET A 407 -30.04 10.76 13.33
N ALA A 408 -30.96 11.21 14.20
CA ALA A 408 -32.38 11.33 13.88
C ALA A 408 -32.65 12.29 12.72
N ASP A 409 -31.93 13.41 12.66
CA ASP A 409 -31.85 14.31 11.51
C ASP A 409 -30.40 14.41 11.01
N PRO A 410 -29.99 13.61 10.02
CA PRO A 410 -28.64 13.63 9.46
C PRO A 410 -28.23 14.98 8.86
N SER A 411 -29.17 15.87 8.54
CA SER A 411 -28.85 17.21 8.05
C SER A 411 -28.42 18.18 9.15
N LYS A 412 -28.81 17.89 10.40
CA LYS A 412 -28.54 18.69 11.59
C LYS A 412 -28.25 17.78 12.79
N PRO A 413 -27.16 17.00 12.74
CA PRO A 413 -26.77 16.12 13.85
C PRO A 413 -26.51 16.93 15.12
N THR A 414 -26.90 16.38 16.27
CA THR A 414 -26.70 17.02 17.59
C THR A 414 -25.94 16.08 18.52
N SER A 415 -25.37 16.60 19.61
CA SER A 415 -24.70 15.78 20.62
C SER A 415 -25.40 15.93 21.98
N PRO A 416 -26.06 14.87 22.49
CA PRO A 416 -26.74 14.93 23.78
C PRO A 416 -25.80 14.79 24.99
N GLY A 417 -24.55 14.33 24.78
CA GLY A 417 -23.57 14.12 25.84
C GLY A 417 -22.44 13.18 25.43
N CYS A 418 -21.54 12.88 26.36
CA CYS A 418 -20.37 12.05 26.13
C CYS A 418 -19.96 11.26 27.38
N ALA A 419 -19.29 10.13 27.18
CA ALA A 419 -18.62 9.38 28.25
C ALA A 419 -17.17 9.84 28.35
N SER A 420 -16.86 10.58 29.41
CA SER A 420 -15.51 11.09 29.68
C SER A 420 -14.75 10.28 30.74
N GLU A 421 -15.48 9.51 31.56
CA GLU A 421 -14.89 8.52 32.44
C GLU A 421 -14.20 7.43 31.61
N GLY A 422 -13.09 6.88 32.07
CA GLY A 422 -12.27 5.92 31.29
C GLY A 422 -11.22 6.57 30.39
N GLY A 423 -11.35 7.87 30.09
CA GLY A 423 -10.34 8.65 29.37
C GLY A 423 -10.40 8.47 27.85
N TYR A 424 -9.24 8.45 27.21
CA TYR A 424 -9.15 8.31 25.76
C TYR A 424 -9.70 6.96 25.30
N VAL A 425 -10.59 6.99 24.31
CA VAL A 425 -11.12 5.81 23.62
C VAL A 425 -10.57 5.85 22.20
N HIS A 426 -9.83 4.81 21.81
CA HIS A 426 -9.22 4.70 20.48
C HIS A 426 -10.25 4.25 19.46
N ASP A 427 -10.81 3.06 19.68
CA ASP A 427 -11.94 2.51 18.93
C ASP A 427 -13.01 1.99 19.92
N ALA A 428 -14.20 1.71 19.42
CA ALA A 428 -15.23 1.04 20.17
C ALA A 428 -16.18 0.26 19.26
N GLN A 429 -16.88 -0.70 19.86
CA GLN A 429 -18.07 -1.28 19.27
C GLN A 429 -19.29 -0.98 20.15
N CYS A 430 -20.23 -0.22 19.61
CA CYS A 430 -21.48 0.16 20.29
C CYS A 430 -22.67 -0.57 19.68
N ILE A 431 -23.38 -1.36 20.49
CA ILE A 431 -24.53 -2.18 20.04
C ILE A 431 -25.59 -2.28 21.14
N MET A 432 -26.81 -2.66 20.74
CA MET A 432 -27.84 -3.05 21.69
C MET A 432 -27.48 -4.41 22.31
N TYR A 433 -27.49 -4.49 23.64
CA TYR A 433 -27.12 -5.70 24.36
C TYR A 433 -28.19 -6.78 24.27
N LYS A 434 -27.75 -7.96 23.86
CA LYS A 434 -28.56 -9.18 23.71
C LYS A 434 -27.84 -10.42 24.28
N GLY A 435 -26.79 -10.24 25.06
CA GLY A 435 -26.01 -11.34 25.65
C GLY A 435 -26.68 -11.95 26.89
N PRO A 436 -25.99 -12.84 27.62
CA PRO A 436 -26.59 -13.58 28.75
C PRO A 436 -26.73 -12.78 30.06
N ASP A 437 -26.10 -11.61 30.20
CA ASP A 437 -26.18 -10.79 31.41
C ASP A 437 -27.56 -10.09 31.51
N ALA A 438 -28.47 -10.70 32.26
CA ALA A 438 -29.86 -10.25 32.38
C ALA A 438 -30.01 -8.79 32.84
N LYS A 439 -29.03 -8.25 33.57
CA LYS A 439 -29.06 -6.86 34.09
C LYS A 439 -29.00 -5.81 32.97
N TYR A 440 -28.34 -6.13 31.87
CA TYR A 440 -28.07 -5.18 30.78
C TYR A 440 -28.90 -5.42 29.53
N GLN A 441 -29.88 -6.33 29.57
CA GLN A 441 -30.77 -6.59 28.44
C GLN A 441 -31.39 -5.32 27.86
N ASN A 442 -31.36 -5.19 26.53
CA ASN A 442 -31.88 -4.04 25.78
C ASN A 442 -31.24 -2.69 26.14
N ARG A 443 -30.09 -2.68 26.84
CA ARG A 443 -29.28 -1.48 27.02
C ARG A 443 -28.35 -1.26 25.85
N GLU A 444 -27.92 -0.03 25.66
CA GLU A 444 -26.90 0.29 24.68
C GLU A 444 -25.53 0.17 25.33
N ILE A 445 -24.73 -0.80 24.87
CA ILE A 445 -23.43 -1.10 25.44
C ILE A 445 -22.36 -0.77 24.42
N CYS A 446 -21.34 -0.02 24.85
CA CYS A 446 -20.14 0.23 24.07
C CYS A 446 -18.96 -0.51 24.70
N TYR A 447 -18.31 -1.35 23.92
CA TYR A 447 -17.03 -1.97 24.25
C TYR A 447 -15.93 -1.06 23.71
N GLY A 448 -15.28 -0.28 24.56
CA GLY A 448 -14.23 0.66 24.19
C GLY A 448 -12.82 0.09 24.41
N PHE A 449 -11.92 0.45 23.51
CA PHE A 449 -10.52 0.05 23.49
C PHE A 449 -9.68 1.31 23.75
N ASN A 450 -9.18 1.44 24.98
CA ASN A 450 -8.67 2.70 25.52
C ASN A 450 -7.13 2.79 25.51
N GLU A 451 -6.46 2.15 24.55
CA GLU A 451 -4.99 2.00 24.45
C GLU A 451 -4.36 1.14 25.55
N ASN A 452 -4.84 1.20 26.79
CA ASN A 452 -4.24 0.51 27.94
C ASN A 452 -5.15 -0.54 28.60
N MET A 453 -6.42 -0.60 28.21
CA MET A 453 -7.43 -1.50 28.75
C MET A 453 -8.68 -1.53 27.87
N MET A 454 -9.47 -2.59 28.03
CA MET A 454 -10.85 -2.64 27.55
C MET A 454 -11.77 -2.01 28.61
N VAL A 455 -12.68 -1.14 28.19
CA VAL A 455 -13.70 -0.52 29.07
C VAL A 455 -15.08 -0.79 28.52
N ILE A 456 -15.99 -1.27 29.36
CA ILE A 456 -17.39 -1.51 28.98
C ILE A 456 -18.24 -0.38 29.53
N TYR A 457 -18.91 0.34 28.65
CA TYR A 457 -19.78 1.48 28.98
C TYR A 457 -21.25 1.11 28.80
N ASP A 458 -22.10 1.56 29.72
CA ASP A 458 -23.52 1.70 29.49
C ASP A 458 -23.78 3.09 28.91
N MET A 459 -24.11 3.13 27.63
CA MET A 459 -24.42 4.35 26.89
C MET A 459 -25.92 4.56 26.73
N THR A 460 -26.78 3.85 27.47
CA THR A 460 -28.25 3.96 27.31
C THR A 460 -28.73 5.40 27.53
N ASP A 461 -28.35 6.02 28.65
CA ASP A 461 -28.54 7.45 28.90
C ASP A 461 -27.31 8.23 28.43
N LYS A 462 -27.43 8.91 27.29
CA LYS A 462 -26.33 9.67 26.68
C LYS A 462 -25.86 10.86 27.51
N LYS A 463 -26.69 11.33 28.45
CA LYS A 463 -26.37 12.48 29.32
C LYS A 463 -25.66 12.06 30.60
N ALA A 464 -25.81 10.80 30.99
CA ALA A 464 -25.21 10.22 32.19
C ALA A 464 -24.69 8.80 31.90
N PRO A 465 -23.75 8.64 30.94
CA PRO A 465 -23.16 7.34 30.67
C PRO A 465 -22.35 6.85 31.87
N THR A 466 -22.29 5.53 32.06
CA THR A 466 -21.59 4.91 33.19
C THR A 466 -20.64 3.82 32.74
N ILE A 467 -19.50 3.68 33.41
CA ILE A 467 -18.63 2.51 33.24
C ILE A 467 -19.22 1.31 34.00
N ILE A 468 -19.37 0.19 33.30
CA ILE A 468 -19.74 -1.10 33.89
C ILE A 468 -18.50 -1.80 34.44
N SER A 469 -17.43 -1.86 33.64
CA SER A 469 -16.16 -2.47 34.04
C SER A 469 -14.99 -1.92 33.24
N SER A 470 -13.78 -2.14 33.75
CA SER A 470 -12.53 -1.87 33.04
C SER A 470 -11.57 -3.05 33.28
N SER A 471 -11.08 -3.64 32.20
CA SER A 471 -10.26 -4.85 32.25
C SER A 471 -8.93 -4.65 31.55
N LYS A 472 -7.86 -4.89 32.32
CA LYS A 472 -6.49 -4.97 31.84
C LYS A 472 -6.11 -6.42 31.58
N TYR A 473 -5.10 -6.62 30.75
CA TYR A 473 -4.52 -7.92 30.45
C TYR A 473 -2.99 -7.81 30.49
N ASP A 474 -2.35 -8.95 30.76
CA ASP A 474 -0.89 -9.03 30.76
C ASP A 474 -0.37 -8.87 29.33
N GLY A 475 0.68 -8.08 29.17
CA GLY A 475 1.25 -7.77 27.85
C GLY A 475 0.61 -6.60 27.10
N SER A 476 -0.37 -5.89 27.67
CA SER A 476 -1.02 -4.74 27.00
C SER A 476 -0.04 -3.61 26.68
N VAL A 477 -0.04 -3.16 25.42
CA VAL A 477 0.76 -2.03 24.92
C VAL A 477 -0.14 -0.94 24.31
N TYR A 478 -1.00 -1.33 23.38
CA TYR A 478 -1.93 -0.48 22.65
C TYR A 478 -3.21 -1.24 22.31
N CYS A 479 -4.07 -1.45 23.32
CA CYS A 479 -5.42 -2.00 23.15
C CYS A 479 -6.18 -1.19 22.10
N HIS A 480 -6.27 -1.76 20.90
CA HIS A 480 -6.53 -1.01 19.67
C HIS A 480 -7.99 -1.15 19.25
N GLN A 481 -8.43 -2.37 18.97
CA GLN A 481 -9.77 -2.64 18.44
C GLN A 481 -10.30 -4.01 18.89
N GLY A 482 -11.62 -4.19 18.74
CA GLY A 482 -12.24 -5.48 18.93
C GLY A 482 -13.70 -5.54 18.49
N TRP A 483 -14.24 -6.76 18.50
CA TRP A 483 -15.58 -7.06 17.98
C TRP A 483 -16.22 -8.22 18.75
N VAL A 484 -17.50 -8.07 19.14
CA VAL A 484 -18.28 -9.16 19.74
C VAL A 484 -18.45 -10.30 18.75
N LEU A 485 -18.32 -11.53 19.27
CA LEU A 485 -18.39 -12.75 18.48
C LEU A 485 -19.73 -12.90 17.75
N ASP A 486 -20.81 -12.61 18.45
CA ASP A 486 -22.18 -12.61 17.93
C ASP A 486 -22.95 -11.43 18.53
N PRO A 487 -23.40 -10.45 17.72
CA PRO A 487 -24.18 -9.32 18.23
C PRO A 487 -25.54 -9.73 18.81
N ASN A 488 -26.05 -10.92 18.49
CA ASN A 488 -27.28 -11.47 19.06
C ASN A 488 -27.04 -12.39 20.26
N ASN A 489 -25.78 -12.73 20.57
CA ASN A 489 -25.41 -13.45 21.79
C ASN A 489 -24.00 -13.07 22.25
N GLN A 490 -23.92 -11.99 23.04
CA GLN A 490 -22.67 -11.31 23.41
C GLN A 490 -21.96 -12.04 24.58
N GLU A 491 -21.52 -13.27 24.35
CA GLU A 491 -20.77 -14.09 25.31
C GLU A 491 -19.26 -13.91 25.21
N TYR A 492 -18.78 -13.63 24.00
CA TYR A 492 -17.36 -13.53 23.69
C TYR A 492 -17.07 -12.30 22.84
N LEU A 493 -15.86 -11.76 22.98
CA LEU A 493 -15.33 -10.64 22.20
C LEU A 493 -13.90 -10.96 21.76
N LEU A 494 -13.56 -10.61 20.53
CA LEU A 494 -12.21 -10.66 19.99
C LEU A 494 -11.58 -9.28 20.04
N MET A 495 -10.29 -9.22 20.36
CA MET A 495 -9.56 -7.95 20.54
C MET A 495 -8.11 -8.10 20.08
N ASP A 496 -7.52 -7.03 19.58
CA ASP A 496 -6.11 -6.91 19.17
C ASP A 496 -5.34 -5.83 19.96
N ASP A 497 -4.02 -5.79 19.76
CA ASP A 497 -3.09 -4.87 20.41
C ASP A 497 -1.97 -4.43 19.45
N GLU A 498 -2.26 -3.40 18.66
CA GLU A 498 -1.49 -2.99 17.46
C GLU A 498 0.02 -2.72 17.69
N TYR A 499 0.48 -2.50 18.93
CA TYR A 499 1.89 -2.17 19.18
C TYR A 499 2.66 -3.27 19.89
N ASP A 500 2.04 -4.39 20.26
CA ASP A 500 2.69 -5.42 21.07
C ASP A 500 3.75 -6.21 20.27
N GLU A 501 3.59 -6.37 18.94
CA GLU A 501 4.60 -6.99 18.06
C GLU A 501 5.76 -6.04 17.81
N TYR A 502 5.45 -4.77 17.52
CA TYR A 502 6.44 -3.73 17.26
C TYR A 502 7.32 -3.48 18.49
N SER A 503 6.69 -3.38 19.66
CA SER A 503 7.36 -3.14 20.95
C SER A 503 7.98 -4.41 21.54
N ARG A 504 7.73 -5.58 20.92
CA ARG A 504 8.20 -6.91 21.31
C ARG A 504 7.83 -7.27 22.75
N TYR A 505 6.54 -7.13 23.08
CA TYR A 505 6.03 -7.37 24.42
C TYR A 505 4.99 -8.50 24.47
N GLY A 506 4.64 -8.94 25.68
CA GLY A 506 3.55 -9.91 25.88
C GLY A 506 3.69 -11.22 25.10
N LEU A 507 2.55 -11.72 24.63
CA LEU A 507 2.47 -12.91 23.79
C LEU A 507 3.06 -12.68 22.41
N ALA A 508 3.00 -11.45 21.89
CA ALA A 508 3.38 -11.11 20.52
C ALA A 508 4.86 -10.67 20.38
N LYS A 509 5.68 -10.83 21.42
CA LYS A 509 7.11 -10.46 21.43
C LYS A 509 7.96 -11.10 20.32
N ASP A 510 7.46 -12.20 19.76
CA ASP A 510 8.04 -12.90 18.63
C ASP A 510 7.65 -12.27 17.28
N GLY A 511 6.91 -11.17 17.25
CA GLY A 511 6.53 -10.43 16.05
C GLY A 511 5.31 -10.99 15.33
N HIS A 512 4.53 -11.86 15.99
CA HIS A 512 3.36 -12.52 15.42
C HIS A 512 2.07 -11.98 16.05
N PRO A 513 1.14 -11.45 15.23
CA PRO A 513 -0.14 -10.93 15.70
C PRO A 513 -0.93 -11.85 16.62
N VAL A 514 -1.55 -11.27 17.65
CA VAL A 514 -2.29 -12.00 18.69
C VAL A 514 -3.71 -11.46 18.81
N THR A 515 -4.67 -12.29 18.42
CA THR A 515 -6.09 -12.02 18.68
C THR A 515 -6.49 -12.60 20.03
N TYR A 516 -6.75 -11.73 21.00
CA TYR A 516 -7.20 -12.07 22.35
C TYR A 516 -8.69 -12.45 22.36
N ILE A 517 -9.05 -13.47 23.12
CA ILE A 517 -10.43 -13.97 23.27
C ILE A 517 -10.91 -13.67 24.68
N TRP A 518 -11.90 -12.80 24.79
CA TRP A 518 -12.50 -12.38 26.06
C TRP A 518 -13.84 -13.07 26.27
N ASN A 519 -14.07 -13.58 27.49
CA ASN A 519 -15.41 -13.90 27.96
C ASN A 519 -16.04 -12.62 28.53
N ILE A 520 -17.21 -12.27 28.00
CA ILE A 520 -18.00 -11.10 28.38
C ILE A 520 -19.42 -11.48 28.81
N MET A 521 -19.64 -12.74 29.22
CA MET A 521 -20.96 -13.21 29.70
C MET A 521 -21.44 -12.44 30.93
N SER A 522 -20.51 -11.94 31.74
CA SER A 522 -20.75 -10.98 32.82
C SER A 522 -20.07 -9.68 32.45
N LEU A 523 -20.83 -8.64 32.11
CA LEU A 523 -20.26 -7.35 31.69
C LEU A 523 -19.48 -6.67 32.82
N GLU A 524 -19.79 -6.98 34.07
CA GLU A 524 -19.10 -6.45 35.25
C GLU A 524 -17.75 -7.11 35.53
N LYS A 525 -17.50 -8.30 34.95
CA LYS A 525 -16.30 -9.11 35.22
C LYS A 525 -15.80 -9.83 33.97
N PRO A 526 -15.49 -9.11 32.89
CA PRO A 526 -14.96 -9.74 31.70
C PRO A 526 -13.52 -10.19 31.95
N PHE A 527 -13.16 -11.36 31.42
CA PHE A 527 -11.84 -11.95 31.62
C PHE A 527 -11.33 -12.66 30.36
N LEU A 528 -10.01 -12.69 30.20
CA LEU A 528 -9.34 -13.31 29.06
C LEU A 528 -9.40 -14.85 29.19
N THR A 529 -9.89 -15.54 28.16
CA THR A 529 -9.97 -17.02 28.13
C THR A 529 -8.89 -17.67 27.30
N GLY A 530 -8.37 -16.97 26.29
CA GLY A 530 -7.44 -17.54 25.33
C GLY A 530 -7.00 -16.54 24.27
N HIS A 531 -6.33 -17.05 23.25
CA HIS A 531 -5.86 -16.25 22.12
C HIS A 531 -5.67 -17.12 20.88
N PHE A 532 -5.68 -16.47 19.72
CA PHE A 532 -5.15 -17.01 18.47
C PHE A 532 -3.89 -16.22 18.10
N LYS A 533 -2.83 -16.91 17.66
CA LYS A 533 -1.60 -16.29 17.17
C LYS A 533 -1.44 -16.55 15.68
N SER A 534 -1.20 -15.49 14.91
CA SER A 534 -0.97 -15.57 13.48
C SER A 534 0.31 -16.35 13.15
N PRO A 535 0.30 -17.20 12.09
CA PRO A 535 1.50 -17.91 11.66
C PRO A 535 2.50 -17.02 10.91
N VAL A 536 2.12 -15.79 10.55
CA VAL A 536 2.93 -14.83 9.78
C VAL A 536 3.29 -13.64 10.67
N ARG A 537 4.47 -13.08 10.49
CA ARG A 537 4.90 -11.88 11.23
C ARG A 537 4.29 -10.63 10.62
N SER A 538 3.68 -9.81 11.46
CA SER A 538 3.10 -8.53 11.06
C SER A 538 2.71 -7.74 12.30
N ILE A 539 1.93 -6.68 12.10
CA ILE A 539 1.24 -5.95 13.16
C ILE A 539 -0.27 -6.20 12.96
N ASP A 540 -0.99 -6.60 14.00
CA ASP A 540 -2.46 -6.59 13.95
C ASP A 540 -3.03 -5.17 13.96
N HIS A 541 -4.25 -5.03 13.46
CA HIS A 541 -4.89 -3.72 13.35
C HIS A 541 -6.41 -3.90 13.32
N ASN A 542 -7.10 -3.50 12.26
CA ASN A 542 -8.55 -3.54 12.23
C ASN A 542 -9.10 -4.96 11.95
N GLN A 543 -10.02 -5.42 12.80
CA GLN A 543 -10.81 -6.63 12.54
C GLN A 543 -12.32 -6.44 12.70
N TYR A 544 -13.11 -7.30 12.08
CA TYR A 544 -14.55 -7.35 12.30
C TYR A 544 -15.09 -8.74 12.02
N ILE A 545 -16.23 -9.05 12.62
CA ILE A 545 -16.87 -10.35 12.47
C ILE A 545 -18.06 -10.23 11.52
N HIS A 546 -18.04 -11.09 10.50
CA HIS A 546 -19.12 -11.21 9.53
C HIS A 546 -19.33 -12.69 9.17
N ASN A 547 -20.57 -13.17 9.26
CA ASN A 547 -20.96 -14.54 8.92
C ASN A 547 -20.09 -15.63 9.58
N GLY A 548 -19.79 -15.47 10.87
CA GLY A 548 -19.03 -16.45 11.68
C GLY A 548 -17.55 -16.55 11.32
N LEU A 549 -17.03 -15.57 10.58
CA LEU A 549 -15.61 -15.39 10.30
C LEU A 549 -15.16 -14.04 10.87
N THR A 550 -13.91 -13.96 11.33
CA THR A 550 -13.25 -12.65 11.55
C THR A 550 -12.40 -12.33 10.33
N PHE A 551 -12.52 -11.09 9.85
CA PHE A 551 -11.73 -10.51 8.77
C PHE A 551 -10.79 -9.50 9.39
N GLN A 552 -9.49 -9.67 9.19
CA GLN A 552 -8.45 -8.87 9.82
C GLN A 552 -7.58 -8.23 8.73
N SER A 553 -7.40 -6.92 8.82
CA SER A 553 -6.51 -6.14 7.96
C SER A 553 -5.20 -5.88 8.72
N ASN A 554 -4.28 -6.83 8.67
CA ASN A 554 -3.06 -6.82 9.50
C ASN A 554 -1.87 -6.30 8.70
N TYR A 555 -1.89 -5.00 8.42
CA TYR A 555 -0.80 -4.25 7.77
C TYR A 555 -0.10 -5.05 6.65
N GLY A 556 1.19 -5.36 6.82
CA GLY A 556 2.02 -5.99 5.80
C GLY A 556 1.49 -7.37 5.41
N SER A 557 0.92 -8.12 6.35
CA SER A 557 0.38 -9.46 6.07
C SER A 557 -0.98 -9.47 5.34
N GLY A 558 -1.53 -8.29 5.06
CA GLY A 558 -2.74 -8.10 4.26
C GLY A 558 -4.03 -8.53 4.95
N LEU A 559 -4.97 -9.03 4.14
CA LEU A 559 -6.25 -9.56 4.61
C LEU A 559 -6.06 -10.99 5.13
N ARG A 560 -6.46 -11.24 6.38
CA ARG A 560 -6.48 -12.56 7.02
C ARG A 560 -7.91 -12.91 7.40
N VAL A 561 -8.34 -14.13 7.12
CA VAL A 561 -9.71 -14.59 7.39
C VAL A 561 -9.67 -15.82 8.28
N LEU A 562 -10.24 -15.72 9.49
CA LEU A 562 -10.24 -16.81 10.45
C LEU A 562 -11.66 -17.34 10.69
N ASN A 563 -11.77 -18.66 10.80
CA ASN A 563 -12.96 -19.32 11.30
C ASN A 563 -12.91 -19.38 12.83
N ILE A 564 -13.92 -18.76 13.44
CA ILE A 564 -14.03 -18.55 14.89
C ILE A 564 -15.18 -19.35 15.52
N SER A 565 -15.83 -20.23 14.75
CA SER A 565 -16.99 -21.03 15.19
C SER A 565 -16.68 -22.05 16.30
N SER A 566 -15.41 -22.28 16.62
CA SER A 566 -15.01 -23.12 17.76
C SER A 566 -15.13 -22.40 19.09
N ILE A 567 -15.03 -21.07 19.13
CA ILE A 567 -14.83 -20.28 20.35
C ILE A 567 -15.93 -20.53 21.41
N PRO A 568 -17.23 -20.59 21.07
CA PRO A 568 -18.27 -20.85 22.08
C PRO A 568 -18.14 -22.21 22.78
N ARG A 569 -17.46 -23.18 22.16
CA ARG A 569 -17.23 -24.54 22.71
C ARG A 569 -15.84 -24.69 23.32
N ASP A 570 -14.85 -24.02 22.76
CA ASP A 570 -13.46 -23.99 23.22
C ASP A 570 -12.92 -22.56 23.12
N PRO A 571 -13.07 -21.76 24.19
CA PRO A 571 -12.68 -20.36 24.19
C PRO A 571 -11.17 -20.15 24.42
N THR A 572 -10.37 -21.22 24.38
CA THR A 572 -8.91 -21.13 24.47
C THR A 572 -8.26 -20.62 23.18
N GLY A 573 -8.99 -20.68 22.06
CA GLY A 573 -8.52 -20.28 20.73
C GLY A 573 -7.87 -21.41 19.92
N LYS A 574 -7.62 -22.58 20.51
CA LYS A 574 -6.98 -23.73 19.82
C LYS A 574 -7.73 -24.24 18.60
N GLY A 575 -9.05 -24.06 18.57
CA GLY A 575 -9.91 -24.44 17.44
C GLY A 575 -9.99 -23.41 16.32
N VAL A 576 -9.47 -22.19 16.52
CA VAL A 576 -9.50 -21.11 15.52
C VAL A 576 -8.54 -21.46 14.38
N LYS A 577 -8.99 -21.27 13.14
CA LYS A 577 -8.21 -21.63 11.95
C LYS A 577 -8.29 -20.55 10.89
N GLU A 578 -7.15 -20.19 10.32
CA GLU A 578 -7.11 -19.38 9.09
C GLU A 578 -7.73 -20.18 7.93
N VAL A 579 -8.75 -19.61 7.29
CA VAL A 579 -9.45 -20.20 6.15
C VAL A 579 -9.07 -19.57 4.82
N GLY A 580 -8.42 -18.40 4.85
CA GLY A 580 -7.86 -17.77 3.67
C GLY A 580 -7.11 -16.49 4.01
N TYR A 581 -6.25 -16.07 3.10
CA TYR A 581 -5.56 -14.80 3.18
C TYR A 581 -5.28 -14.22 1.80
N PHE A 582 -5.15 -12.89 1.76
CA PHE A 582 -4.69 -12.13 0.61
C PHE A 582 -3.63 -11.15 1.08
N ASP A 583 -2.37 -11.50 0.82
CA ASP A 583 -1.23 -10.69 1.15
C ASP A 583 -1.03 -9.61 0.08
N ILE A 584 -0.92 -8.36 0.51
CA ILE A 584 -0.79 -7.20 -0.36
C ILE A 584 0.61 -6.58 -0.32
N TYR A 585 1.51 -7.14 0.48
CA TYR A 585 2.89 -6.69 0.64
C TYR A 585 3.90 -7.87 0.57
N PRO A 586 3.84 -8.72 -0.47
CA PRO A 586 4.64 -9.96 -0.56
C PRO A 586 6.15 -9.73 -0.67
N GLU A 587 6.60 -8.49 -0.86
CA GLU A 587 8.02 -8.14 -0.87
C GLU A 587 8.74 -8.40 0.47
N ASP A 588 8.03 -8.48 1.60
CA ASP A 588 8.62 -8.79 2.91
C ASP A 588 8.59 -10.28 3.30
N ASP A 589 7.84 -11.10 2.57
CA ASP A 589 7.78 -12.56 2.76
C ASP A 589 9.15 -13.24 2.58
N GLN A 590 10.04 -12.67 1.76
CA GLN A 590 11.39 -13.21 1.53
C GLN A 590 12.40 -12.85 2.63
N MET A 591 12.00 -12.05 3.61
CA MET A 591 12.85 -11.75 4.75
C MET A 591 13.06 -13.01 5.59
N THR A 592 14.21 -13.10 6.27
CA THR A 592 14.58 -14.26 7.09
C THR A 592 13.54 -14.63 8.16
N GLU A 593 12.68 -13.69 8.53
CA GLU A 593 11.65 -13.88 9.54
C GLU A 593 10.25 -14.16 8.95
N GLY A 594 10.05 -14.06 7.62
CA GLY A 594 8.76 -14.33 6.95
C GLY A 594 7.71 -13.25 7.19
N GLY A 595 8.07 -11.99 6.91
CA GLY A 595 7.24 -10.80 7.14
C GLY A 595 7.93 -9.73 7.98
N SER A 596 7.40 -8.51 7.99
CA SER A 596 7.93 -7.37 8.74
C SER A 596 6.89 -6.75 9.69
N THR A 597 7.34 -6.38 10.90
CA THR A 597 6.52 -5.65 11.88
C THR A 597 6.57 -4.15 11.58
N LYS A 598 5.92 -3.74 10.48
CA LYS A 598 5.88 -2.35 10.00
C LYS A 598 4.45 -1.94 9.64
N PHE A 599 4.14 -0.66 9.83
CA PHE A 599 2.87 -0.02 9.50
C PHE A 599 2.77 0.25 7.98
N VAL A 600 2.68 -0.81 7.19
CA VAL A 600 2.53 -0.77 5.73
C VAL A 600 1.42 -1.71 5.28
N GLY A 601 0.88 -1.57 4.07
CA GLY A 601 -0.10 -2.55 3.57
C GLY A 601 -1.54 -2.26 4.00
N SER A 602 -2.28 -3.27 4.47
CA SER A 602 -3.75 -3.19 4.59
C SER A 602 -4.15 -2.38 5.83
N TRP A 603 -4.91 -1.30 5.62
CA TRP A 603 -5.52 -0.54 6.72
C TRP A 603 -6.90 -1.05 7.09
N SER A 604 -7.71 -1.38 6.07
CA SER A 604 -9.11 -1.78 6.24
C SER A 604 -9.58 -2.75 5.18
N SER A 605 -10.66 -3.45 5.48
CA SER A 605 -11.40 -4.27 4.54
C SER A 605 -12.90 -4.27 4.83
N TYR A 606 -13.71 -4.65 3.84
CA TYR A 606 -15.16 -4.77 3.96
C TYR A 606 -15.69 -5.98 3.19
N ALA A 607 -16.28 -6.94 3.91
CA ALA A 607 -16.79 -8.21 3.40
C ALA A 607 -18.33 -8.31 3.43
N GLY A 608 -19.03 -7.22 3.75
CA GLY A 608 -20.49 -7.21 3.96
C GLY A 608 -21.35 -7.26 2.70
N PHE A 609 -20.74 -7.41 1.52
CA PHE A 609 -21.44 -7.43 0.24
C PHE A 609 -22.17 -8.75 -0.02
N LYS A 610 -23.38 -8.67 -0.59
CA LYS A 610 -24.19 -9.86 -0.91
C LYS A 610 -23.57 -10.69 -2.03
N SER A 611 -22.79 -10.07 -2.91
CA SER A 611 -22.00 -10.74 -3.94
C SER A 611 -20.91 -11.65 -3.38
N GLY A 612 -20.56 -11.47 -2.10
CA GLY A 612 -19.41 -12.11 -1.44
C GLY A 612 -18.08 -11.47 -1.80
N TYR A 613 -18.06 -10.38 -2.58
CA TYR A 613 -16.84 -9.60 -2.78
C TYR A 613 -16.37 -8.97 -1.47
N ILE A 614 -15.06 -8.85 -1.34
CA ILE A 614 -14.38 -8.21 -0.22
C ILE A 614 -13.56 -7.07 -0.80
N TYR A 615 -13.79 -5.87 -0.31
CA TYR A 615 -12.94 -4.72 -0.62
C TYR A 615 -11.81 -4.65 0.40
N VAL A 616 -10.58 -4.40 -0.05
CA VAL A 616 -9.41 -4.19 0.81
C VAL A 616 -8.76 -2.87 0.39
N ASN A 617 -8.59 -1.94 1.34
CA ASN A 617 -7.86 -0.70 1.14
C ASN A 617 -6.47 -0.81 1.77
N SER A 618 -5.46 -0.43 1.02
CA SER A 618 -4.09 -0.34 1.52
C SER A 618 -3.66 1.11 1.75
N ILE A 619 -2.56 1.29 2.47
CA ILE A 619 -1.98 2.61 2.72
C ILE A 619 -1.31 3.13 1.45
N GLU A 620 -0.52 2.34 0.74
CA GLU A 620 0.40 2.85 -0.30
C GLU A 620 -0.05 2.54 -1.72
N ARG A 621 -0.87 1.50 -1.90
CA ARG A 621 -1.10 0.91 -3.23
C ARG A 621 -2.45 1.33 -3.78
N GLY A 622 -3.53 1.14 -3.03
CA GLY A 622 -4.88 1.37 -3.55
C GLY A 622 -5.94 0.42 -3.02
N GLY A 623 -7.01 0.30 -3.81
CA GLY A 623 -8.11 -0.62 -3.54
C GLY A 623 -7.91 -1.95 -4.25
N PHE A 624 -8.28 -3.04 -3.57
CA PHE A 624 -8.33 -4.39 -4.11
C PHE A 624 -9.74 -4.94 -3.92
N VAL A 625 -10.27 -5.62 -4.94
CA VAL A 625 -11.48 -6.43 -4.83
C VAL A 625 -11.07 -7.89 -4.89
N VAL A 626 -11.37 -8.62 -3.83
CA VAL A 626 -11.04 -10.03 -3.69
C VAL A 626 -12.28 -10.84 -3.32
N LYS A 627 -12.20 -12.17 -3.41
CA LYS A 627 -13.30 -13.06 -3.00
C LYS A 627 -12.76 -14.36 -2.42
N LEU A 628 -13.35 -14.81 -1.32
CA LEU A 628 -13.00 -16.11 -0.73
C LEU A 628 -13.54 -17.26 -1.59
N ARG A 629 -12.71 -18.26 -1.90
CA ARG A 629 -13.07 -19.45 -2.68
C ARG A 629 -14.09 -20.31 -1.95
N GLY A 630 -15.08 -20.80 -2.69
CA GLY A 630 -16.05 -21.79 -2.19
C GLY A 630 -17.14 -21.24 -1.28
N ARG A 631 -17.40 -19.92 -1.30
CA ARG A 631 -18.53 -19.28 -0.62
C ARG A 631 -19.27 -18.29 -1.53
#